data_AF-A0A5B0AIP6-F1
#
_entry.id   AF-A0A5B0AIP6-F1
#
_cell.length_a   1.000
_cell.length_b   1.000
_cell.length_c   1.000
_cell.angle_alpha   90.00
_cell.angle_beta   90.00
_cell.angle_gamma   90.00
#
_symmetry.space_group_name_H-M   'P 1'
#
loop_
_entity.id
_entity.type
_entity.pdbx_description
1 polymer ?
#
loop_
_entity_poly.entity_id
_entity_poly.type
_entity_poly.pdbx_seq_one_letter_code
_entity_poly.pdbx_strand_id
1 'polypeptide(L)'
;MRSVDPLSSLLSGIRAEGSVVSRAVLTEPWTIRFADDAPLTMISVLRGGGTLLLPDGTERAVGAGDTAIVRGPAPFHLADHPTAVHTSH
;
A
#
# COMPACT_ATOMS: atom_id res chain seq x y z
N MET A 1 -33.96 3.72 -18.96
CA MET A 1 -32.51 3.45 -18.85
C MET A 1 -31.82 4.80 -18.68
N ARG A 2 -31.27 5.11 -17.50
CA ARG A 2 -30.57 6.39 -17.29
C ARG A 2 -29.33 6.39 -18.20
N SER A 3 -29.25 7.36 -19.11
CA SER A 3 -28.05 7.58 -19.92
C SER A 3 -26.89 7.81 -18.97
N VAL A 4 -25.90 6.93 -19.01
CA VAL A 4 -24.64 7.13 -18.29
C VAL A 4 -23.90 8.22 -19.04
N ASP A 5 -23.52 9.27 -18.31
CA ASP A 5 -22.72 10.36 -18.86
C ASP A 5 -21.34 9.80 -19.27
N PRO A 6 -20.88 10.01 -20.52
CA PRO A 6 -19.58 9.53 -21.00
C PRO A 6 -18.41 9.97 -20.12
N LEU A 7 -18.47 11.17 -19.53
CA LEU A 7 -17.47 11.63 -18.58
C LEU A 7 -17.52 10.76 -17.32
N SER A 8 -18.70 10.50 -16.76
CA SER A 8 -18.88 9.60 -15.62
C SER A 8 -18.37 8.17 -15.89
N SER A 9 -18.54 7.63 -17.11
CA SER A 9 -17.97 6.33 -17.51
C SER A 9 -16.45 6.32 -17.67
N LEU A 10 -15.87 7.40 -18.19
CA LEU A 10 -14.42 7.55 -18.22
C LEU A 10 -13.87 7.69 -16.80
N LEU A 11 -14.54 8.52 -15.99
CA LEU A 11 -14.19 8.75 -14.60
C LEU A 11 -14.35 7.49 -13.75
N SER A 12 -15.32 6.61 -14.02
CA SER A 12 -15.44 5.33 -13.32
C SER A 12 -14.24 4.41 -13.61
N GLY A 13 -13.68 4.47 -14.82
CA GLY A 13 -12.45 3.74 -15.16
C GLY A 13 -11.18 4.23 -14.44
N ILE A 14 -11.17 5.46 -13.92
CA ILE A 14 -10.06 6.01 -13.13
C ILE A 14 -10.38 6.15 -11.64
N ARG A 15 -11.64 5.98 -11.24
CA ARG A 15 -12.03 5.93 -9.83
C ARG A 15 -11.48 4.63 -9.26
N ALA A 16 -11.00 4.68 -8.02
CA ALA A 16 -10.56 3.51 -7.27
C ALA A 16 -11.76 2.67 -6.80
N GLU A 17 -12.68 2.34 -7.72
CA GLU A 17 -13.84 1.51 -7.47
C GLU A 17 -13.36 0.10 -7.06
N GLY A 18 -13.78 -0.37 -5.89
CA GLY A 18 -13.26 -1.60 -5.28
C GLY A 18 -11.99 -1.45 -4.45
N SER A 19 -11.44 -0.24 -4.29
CA SER A 19 -10.34 0.00 -3.35
C SER A 19 -10.77 -0.21 -1.91
N VAL A 20 -9.94 -0.92 -1.15
CA VAL A 20 -10.09 -1.09 0.29
C VAL A 20 -9.24 -0.04 0.99
N VAL A 21 -9.87 0.79 1.82
CA VAL A 21 -9.18 1.72 2.71
C VAL A 21 -9.15 1.13 4.10
N SER A 22 -7.94 0.95 4.63
CA SER A 22 -7.72 0.48 5.99
C SER A 22 -6.81 1.44 6.75
N ARG A 23 -6.97 1.48 8.07
CA ARG A 23 -6.08 2.21 8.97
C ARG A 23 -5.48 1.21 9.96
N ALA A 24 -4.15 1.16 10.01
CA ALA A 24 -3.40 0.37 10.99
C ALA A 24 -2.75 1.30 12.01
N VAL A 25 -2.78 0.91 13.28
CA VAL A 25 -1.99 1.50 14.37
C VAL A 25 -1.29 0.34 15.06
N LEU A 26 0.04 0.32 14.98
CA LEU A 26 0.86 -0.81 15.38
C LEU A 26 1.91 -0.34 16.41
N THR A 27 2.30 -1.24 17.30
CA THR A 27 3.40 -1.05 18.24
C THR A 27 4.51 -2.02 17.84
N GLU A 28 5.76 -1.56 17.87
CA GLU A 28 6.93 -2.37 17.54
C GLU A 28 7.02 -3.64 18.43
N PRO A 29 7.44 -4.81 17.89
CA PRO A 29 7.82 -5.05 16.50
C PRO A 29 6.62 -5.38 15.60
N TRP A 30 6.67 -4.95 14.33
CA TRP A 30 5.60 -5.26 13.38
C TRP A 30 6.07 -5.37 11.92
N THR A 31 5.39 -6.25 11.18
CA THR A 31 5.53 -6.41 9.73
C THR A 31 4.13 -6.58 9.13
N ILE A 32 3.82 -5.84 8.06
CA ILE A 32 2.63 -6.01 7.23
C ILE A 32 3.07 -6.58 5.89
N ARG A 33 2.47 -7.70 5.49
CA ARG A 33 2.61 -8.28 4.15
C ARG A 33 1.40 -7.93 3.30
N PHE A 34 1.62 -7.21 2.20
CA PHE A 34 0.60 -6.91 1.20
C PHE A 34 0.66 -7.99 0.11
N ALA A 35 -0.40 -8.78 -0.01
CA ALA A 35 -0.47 -9.93 -0.91
C ALA A 35 -1.89 -10.15 -1.47
N ASP A 36 -2.65 -9.07 -1.63
CA ASP A 36 -4.01 -9.07 -2.17
C ASP A 36 -4.03 -8.93 -3.71
N ASP A 37 -2.87 -9.03 -4.36
CA ASP A 37 -2.66 -8.85 -5.80
C ASP A 37 -3.23 -7.52 -6.34
N ALA A 38 -3.36 -6.50 -5.48
CA ALA A 38 -3.87 -5.20 -5.89
C ALA A 38 -2.96 -4.59 -6.98
N PRO A 39 -3.52 -4.05 -8.08
CA PRO A 39 -2.72 -3.46 -9.15
C PRO A 39 -1.97 -2.20 -8.68
N LEU A 40 -2.48 -1.52 -7.65
CA LEU A 40 -1.88 -0.34 -7.05
C LEU A 40 -2.24 -0.25 -5.57
N THR A 41 -1.24 -0.07 -4.71
CA THR A 41 -1.42 0.15 -3.27
C THR A 41 -0.84 1.50 -2.88
N MET A 42 -1.62 2.30 -2.16
CA MET A 42 -1.18 3.59 -1.63
C MET A 42 -1.11 3.52 -0.11
N ILE A 43 0.01 3.97 0.45
CA ILE A 43 0.26 3.96 1.89
C ILE A 43 0.60 5.38 2.31
N SER A 44 -0.25 5.99 3.12
CA SER A 44 0.01 7.30 3.72
C SER A 44 0.36 7.13 5.19
N VAL A 45 1.56 7.55 5.58
CA VAL A 45 2.04 7.42 6.96
C VAL A 45 1.63 8.67 7.72
N LEU A 46 0.71 8.52 8.67
CA LEU A 46 0.19 9.65 9.44
C LEU A 46 1.06 9.99 10.66
N ARG A 47 1.70 8.98 11.25
CA ARG A 47 2.59 9.06 12.42
C ARG A 47 3.57 7.90 12.40
N GLY A 48 4.74 8.07 13.02
CA GLY A 48 5.79 7.04 13.03
C GLY A 48 6.40 6.84 11.65
N GLY A 49 6.77 5.61 11.32
CA GLY A 49 7.38 5.26 10.04
C GLY A 49 7.75 3.79 9.98
N GLY A 50 8.41 3.40 8.89
CA GLY A 50 8.92 2.05 8.68
C GLY A 50 9.70 1.95 7.38
N THR A 51 10.09 0.73 7.04
CA THR A 51 10.77 0.40 5.78
C THR A 51 9.83 -0.38 4.87
N LEU A 52 9.61 0.15 3.68
CA LEU A 52 8.98 -0.55 2.57
C LEU A 52 10.02 -1.46 1.89
N LEU A 53 9.73 -2.75 1.79
CA LEU A 53 10.57 -3.74 1.11
C LEU A 53 9.83 -4.29 -0.12
N LEU A 54 10.40 -4.04 -1.30
CA LEU A 54 9.87 -4.48 -2.59
C LEU A 54 10.42 -5.86 -3.01
N PRO A 55 9.76 -6.58 -3.94
CA PRO A 55 10.20 -7.90 -4.40
C PRO A 55 11.61 -7.94 -5.00
N ASP A 56 12.08 -6.82 -5.55
CA ASP A 56 13.42 -6.68 -6.16
C ASP A 56 14.52 -6.42 -5.11
N GLY A 57 14.16 -6.44 -3.81
CA GLY A 57 15.05 -6.12 -2.70
C GLY A 57 15.22 -4.62 -2.47
N THR A 58 14.52 -3.76 -3.21
CA THR A 58 14.55 -2.32 -2.97
C THR A 58 13.92 -2.00 -1.63
N GLU A 59 14.69 -1.32 -0.78
CA GLU A 59 14.22 -0.77 0.49
C GLU A 59 13.99 0.74 0.38
N ARG A 60 12.88 1.21 0.95
CA ARG A 60 12.56 2.64 1.07
C ARG A 60 12.02 2.95 2.45
N ALA A 61 12.72 3.81 3.18
CA ALA A 61 12.18 4.38 4.41
C ALA A 61 10.99 5.29 4.09
N VAL A 62 9.94 5.19 4.88
CA VAL A 62 8.77 6.07 4.86
C VAL A 62 8.48 6.55 6.27
N GLY A 63 8.20 7.84 6.43
CA GLY A 63 7.93 8.48 7.71
C GLY A 63 6.66 9.30 7.68
N ALA A 64 6.30 9.86 8.84
CA ALA A 64 5.11 10.71 8.97
C ALA A 64 5.09 11.83 7.92
N GLY A 65 3.99 11.93 7.17
CA GLY A 65 3.81 12.87 6.07
C GLY A 65 4.07 12.27 4.69
N ASP A 66 4.77 11.13 4.61
CA ASP A 66 5.04 10.46 3.34
C ASP A 66 3.81 9.71 2.82
N THR A 67 3.70 9.68 1.49
CA THR A 67 2.83 8.75 0.79
C THR A 67 3.65 7.92 -0.18
N ALA A 68 3.61 6.61 -0.01
CA ALA A 68 4.17 5.65 -0.94
C ALA A 68 3.08 5.11 -1.88
N ILE A 69 3.45 4.90 -3.14
CA ILE A 69 2.62 4.24 -4.14
C ILE A 69 3.41 3.04 -4.65
N VAL A 70 2.85 1.84 -4.48
CA VAL A 70 3.44 0.58 -4.92
C VAL A 70 2.59 0.01 -6.05
N ARG A 71 3.24 -0.31 -7.17
CA ARG A 71 2.59 -1.00 -8.29
C ARG A 71 2.66 -2.50 -8.04
N GLY A 72 1.52 -3.16 -8.06
CA GLY A 72 1.44 -4.61 -7.94
C GLY A 72 1.63 -5.33 -9.28
N PRO A 73 1.23 -6.61 -9.37
CA PRO A 73 0.57 -7.40 -8.32
C PRO A 73 1.56 -8.04 -7.33
N ALA A 74 2.87 -7.87 -7.54
CA ALA A 74 3.87 -8.56 -6.74
C ALA A 74 3.78 -8.21 -5.23
N PRO A 75 3.76 -9.20 -4.32
CA PRO A 75 3.67 -8.95 -2.88
C PRO A 75 4.86 -8.15 -2.34
N PHE A 76 4.60 -7.29 -1.36
CA PHE A 76 5.62 -6.46 -0.73
C PHE A 76 5.37 -6.31 0.77
N HIS A 77 6.34 -5.76 1.50
CA HIS A 77 6.24 -5.61 2.95
C HIS A 77 6.42 -4.15 3.39
N LEU A 78 5.79 -3.83 4.52
CA LEU A 78 6.12 -2.64 5.32
C LEU A 78 6.41 -3.13 6.74
N ALA A 79 7.55 -2.76 7.31
CA ALA A 79 7.94 -3.16 8.67
C ALA A 79 8.51 -1.98 9.46
N ASP A 80 8.51 -2.06 10.78
CA ASP A 80 9.18 -1.07 11.65
C ASP A 80 10.69 -0.97 11.38
N HIS A 81 11.33 -2.12 11.15
CA HIS A 81 12.74 -2.23 10.83
C HIS A 81 13.01 -3.25 9.71
N PRO A 82 14.03 -3.03 8.84
CA PRO A 82 14.33 -3.93 7.72
C PRO A 82 14.61 -5.38 8.17
N THR A 83 15.26 -5.54 9.31
CA THR A 83 15.60 -6.86 9.87
C THR A 83 14.38 -7.67 10.29
N ALA A 84 13.23 -7.03 10.54
CA ALA A 84 11.99 -7.71 10.93
C ALA A 84 11.40 -8.55 9.79
N VAL A 85 11.75 -8.27 8.53
CA VAL A 85 11.22 -8.99 7.36
C VAL A 85 11.95 -10.31 7.09
N HIS A 86 13.19 -10.46 7.56
CA HIS A 86 13.96 -11.71 7.45
C HIS A 86 13.60 -12.76 8.49
N THR A 87 12.76 -12.41 9.47
CA THR A 87 12.27 -13.33 10.48
C THR A 87 10.94 -13.92 9.98
N SER A 88 11.02 -14.91 9.09
CA SER A 88 9.84 -15.72 8.76
C SER A 88 9.31 -16.38 10.03
N HIS A 89 8.01 -16.21 10.27
CA HIS A 89 7.24 -17.09 11.15
C HIS A 89 6.57 -18.19 10.33
#